data_AF-A0AB37VYL3-F1
#
_entry.id   AF-A0AB37VYL3-F1
#
_cell.length_a   1.000
_cell.length_b   1.000
_cell.length_c   1.000
_cell.angle_alpha   90.00
_cell.angle_beta   90.00
_cell.angle_gamma   90.00
#
_symmetry.space_group_name_H-M   'P 1'
#
loop_
_entity.id
_entity.type
_entity.pdbx_description
1 polymer ?
#
loop_
_entity_poly.entity_id
_entity_poly.type
_entity_poly.pdbx_seq_one_letter_code
_entity_poly.pdbx_strand_id
1 'polypeptide(L)' 'MTQVHFTLNNEEVQSIIEHSVKDDVSKNILTTVFNQLMENQRTEYIQADDYERSESRQSQRNG' A
#
# COMPACT_ATOMS: atom_id res chain seq x y z
N MET A 1 3.25 15.60 -23.06
CA MET A 1 3.70 14.58 -22.09
C MET A 1 2.49 13.81 -21.65
N THR A 2 2.41 12.53 -22.01
CA THR A 2 1.27 11.67 -21.64
C THR A 2 1.58 11.05 -20.29
N GLN A 3 0.79 11.37 -19.28
CA GLN A 3 0.90 10.76 -17.96
C GLN A 3 0.08 9.47 -17.99
N VAL A 4 0.75 8.32 -17.99
CA VAL A 4 0.08 7.02 -17.87
C VAL A 4 -0.21 6.80 -16.40
N HIS A 5 -1.49 6.86 -16.02
CA HIS A 5 -1.92 6.56 -14.66
C HIS A 5 -2.15 5.05 -14.56
N PHE A 6 -1.23 4.34 -13.89
CA PHE A 6 -1.44 2.94 -13.56
C PHE A 6 -2.23 2.85 -12.27
N THR A 7 -3.51 2.49 -12.37
CA THR A 7 -4.31 2.11 -11.20
C THR A 7 -4.11 0.62 -10.99
N LEU A 8 -3.26 0.26 -10.03
CA LEU A 8 -3.14 -1.13 -9.58
C LEU A 8 -4.26 -1.40 -8.57
N ASN A 9 -5.07 -2.43 -8.83
CA ASN A 9 -6.01 -2.90 -7.83
C ASN A 9 -5.25 -3.68 -6.76
N ASN A 10 -5.26 -3.19 -5.51
CA ASN A 10 -4.56 -3.81 -4.40
C ASN A 10 -5.00 -5.27 -4.16
N GLU A 11 -6.29 -5.56 -4.37
CA GLU A 11 -6.84 -6.92 -4.23
C GLU A 11 -6.26 -7.86 -5.30
N GLU A 12 -6.06 -7.34 -6.50
CA GLU A 12 -5.48 -8.10 -7.61
C GLU A 12 -3.99 -8.38 -7.36
N VAL A 13 -3.24 -7.38 -6.88
CA VAL A 13 -1.82 -7.55 -6.53
C VAL A 13 -1.66 -8.57 -5.38
N GLN A 14 -2.48 -8.46 -4.34
CA GLN A 14 -2.49 -9.43 -3.24
C GLN A 14 -2.85 -10.84 -3.73
N SER A 15 -3.84 -10.96 -4.62
CA SER A 15 -4.23 -12.23 -5.23
C SER A 15 -3.11 -12.84 -6.07
N ILE A 16 -2.37 -12.04 -6.84
CA ILE A 16 -1.21 -12.51 -7.61
C ILE A 16 -0.10 -13.01 -6.67
N ILE A 17 0.20 -12.27 -5.60
CA ILE A 17 1.20 -12.71 -4.60
C ILE A 17 0.76 -14.05 -3.99
N GLU A 18 -0.50 -14.20 -3.63
CA GLU A 18 -0.99 -15.42 -2.99
C GLU A 18 -1.00 -16.64 -3.94
N HIS A 19 -1.48 -16.46 -5.17
CA HIS A 19 -1.75 -17.59 -6.07
C HIS A 19 -0.63 -17.87 -7.07
N SER A 20 0.23 -16.89 -7.38
CA SER A 20 1.25 -17.01 -8.43
C SER A 20 2.67 -17.15 -7.89
N VAL A 21 2.93 -16.78 -6.63
CA VAL A 21 4.25 -16.95 -6.02
C VAL A 21 4.30 -18.33 -5.38
N LYS A 22 5.29 -19.14 -5.80
CA LYS A 22 5.37 -20.55 -5.40
C LYS A 22 6.00 -20.77 -4.02
N ASP A 23 6.94 -19.91 -3.64
CA ASP A 23 7.75 -20.05 -2.43
C ASP A 23 7.19 -19.18 -1.30
N ASP A 24 6.95 -19.80 -0.14
CA ASP A 24 6.31 -19.12 1.01
C ASP A 24 7.20 -18.02 1.60
N VAL A 25 8.53 -18.17 1.54
CA VAL A 25 9.45 -17.12 1.99
C VAL A 25 9.33 -15.90 1.06
N SER A 26 9.29 -16.13 -0.24
CA SER A 26 9.10 -15.11 -1.26
C SER A 26 7.73 -14.42 -1.13
N LYS A 27 6.65 -15.18 -0.87
CA LYS A 27 5.33 -14.62 -0.54
C LYS A 27 5.40 -13.68 0.64
N ASN A 28 5.98 -14.12 1.76
CA ASN A 28 6.05 -13.31 2.97
C ASN A 28 6.86 -12.03 2.77
N ILE A 29 7.97 -12.10 2.03
CA ILE A 29 8.78 -10.93 1.69
C ILE A 29 7.95 -9.95 0.84
N LEU A 30 7.33 -10.44 -0.24
CA LEU A 30 6.56 -9.61 -1.15
C LEU A 30 5.35 -8.97 -0.45
N THR A 31 4.60 -9.73 0.34
CA THR A 31 3.49 -9.22 1.14
C THR A 31 3.95 -8.15 2.12
N THR A 32 5.10 -8.35 2.79
CA THR A 32 5.63 -7.37 3.75
C THR A 32 6.02 -6.07 3.07
N VAL A 33 6.79 -6.14 1.97
CA VAL A 33 7.21 -4.96 1.20
C VAL A 33 5.99 -4.25 0.61
N PHE A 34 5.03 -5.00 0.08
CA PHE A 34 3.81 -4.43 -0.49
C PHE A 34 2.99 -3.70 0.58
N ASN A 35 2.79 -4.30 1.75
CA ASN A 35 2.09 -3.64 2.85
C ASN A 35 2.79 -2.36 3.31
N GLN A 36 4.12 -2.36 3.41
CA GLN A 36 4.89 -1.16 3.75
C GLN A 36 4.74 -0.06 2.68
N LEU A 37 4.76 -0.41 1.40
CA LEU A 37 4.54 0.53 0.32
C LEU A 37 3.15 1.17 0.40
N MET A 38 2.12 0.36 0.65
CA MET A 38 0.74 0.84 0.79
C MET A 38 0.58 1.77 1.99
N GLU A 39 1.21 1.44 3.11
CA GLU A 39 1.22 2.29 4.30
C GLU A 39 1.89 3.64 4.05
N ASN A 40 3.01 3.66 3.33
CA ASN A 40 3.69 4.90 2.96
C ASN A 40 2.81 5.78 2.05
N GLN A 41 2.20 5.19 1.02
CA GLN A 41 1.27 5.91 0.13
C GLN A 41 0.06 6.47 0.89
N ARG A 42 -0.49 5.69 1.82
CA ARG A 42 -1.58 6.14 2.69
C ARG A 42 -1.14 7.31 3.57
N THR A 43 0.06 7.26 4.13
CA THR A 43 0.65 8.34 4.93
C THR A 43 0.80 9.62 4.13
N GLU A 44 1.36 9.52 2.91
CA GLU A 44 1.50 10.65 1.98
C GLU A 44 0.14 11.27 1.63
N TYR A 45 -0.87 10.44 1.37
CA TYR A 45 -2.21 10.90 1.06
C TYR A 45 -2.90 11.60 2.26
N ILE A 46 -2.81 10.99 3.45
CA ILE A 46 -3.43 11.52 4.68
C ILE A 46 -2.73 12.80 5.16
N GLN A 47 -1.46 13.00 4.79
CA GLN A 47 -0.60 14.08 5.28
C GLN A 47 -0.42 14.07 6.80
N ALA A 48 -0.38 12.88 7.38
CA ALA A 48 -0.08 12.67 8.79
C ALA A 48 0.38 11.24 9.05
N ASP A 49 1.39 11.11 9.91
CA ASP A 49 1.90 9.85 10.42
C ASP A 49 0.88 9.16 11.35
N ASP A 50 1.17 7.90 11.68
CA ASP A 50 0.36 7.12 12.61
C ASP A 50 0.29 7.82 13.98
N TYR A 51 -0.95 8.04 14.45
CA TYR A 51 -1.27 8.74 15.70
C TYR A 51 -0.78 10.20 15.80
N GLU A 52 -0.27 10.78 14.71
CA GLU A 52 0.15 12.18 14.69
C GLU A 52 -1.04 13.13 14.84
N ARG A 53 -0.94 14.11 15.73
CA ARG A 53 -1.90 15.21 15.78
C ARG A 53 -1.49 16.28 14.77
N SER A 54 -2.18 16.32 13.65
CA SER A 54 -1.97 17.30 12.60
C SER A 54 -3.29 17.99 12.25
N GLU A 55 -3.26 19.33 12.25
CA GLU A 55 -4.38 20.18 11.82
C GLU A 55 -4.55 20.19 10.28
N SER A 56 -3.51 19.76 9.53
CA SER A 56 -3.53 19.70 8.05
C SER A 56 -3.89 18.32 7.49
N ARG A 57 -4.29 17.38 8.35
CA ARG A 57 -4.66 16.02 7.98
C ARG A 57 -5.84 16.01 6.99
N GLN A 58 -5.68 15.30 5.88
CA GLN A 58 -6.68 15.23 4.81
C GLN A 58 -7.76 14.16 5.05
N SER A 59 -7.43 13.07 5.75
CA SER A 59 -8.35 11.96 6.00
C SER A 59 -7.95 11.14 7.24
N GLN A 60 -8.74 10.13 7.59
CA GLN A 60 -8.51 9.22 8.71
C GLN A 60 -8.10 7.82 8.21
N ARG A 61 -7.35 7.09 9.04
CA ARG A 61 -7.05 5.68 8.80
C ARG A 61 -8.23 4.84 9.29
N ASN A 62 -8.79 4.00 8.42
CA ASN A 62 -9.85 3.04 8.77
C ASN A 62 -9.27 1.63 8.53
N GLY A 63 -8.82 1.00 9.61
CA GLY A 63 -8.27 -0.35 9.61
C GLY A 63 -9.36 -1.42 9.65
#